data_AF-A0AAE0MS70-F1
#
_entry.id   AF-A0AAE0MS70-F1
#
_cell.length_a   1.000
_cell.length_b   1.000
_cell.length_c   1.000
_cell.angle_alpha   90.00
_cell.angle_beta   90.00
_cell.angle_gamma   90.00
#
_symmetry.space_group_name_H-M   'P 1'
#
loop_
_entity.id
_entity.type
_entity.pdbx_description
1 polymer ?
#
loop_
_entity_poly.entity_id
_entity_poly.type
_entity_poly.pdbx_seq_one_letter_code
_entity_poly.pdbx_strand_id
1 'polypeptide(L)'
;MLIAFVALLFLLLAFGLHHILSHQTRLLHQIFNQNIFITRQIARLIGPPDPEALLTIPDSIPDSTSASKASVAQALASQRVEYARSIIDFSYAGPKLELEDRLRLRALANSRLVAAFGINTSLTSSSVTVHKEFRKLASASISKSNADWQKLYGVSMDFLQHEKARDGRTSVRLAGCVRCLCFVVVLVSQFGADDKKVDRSLVKRITDEINAQWLKSKEDGEAVKTCDNLNYDLGMLFGNLKTSVVGENDTGKDIDPSEALGLIMPQYETLWRVVLLTYVTAYHRQFDRWSLEKRVKDIPYCLGNAATEKEALKLAMEGLRLYPSNNSIYRIRAVPGPEPPISANVQACHRDFDVWGSDALEFRPERFDNLTPLQEKAYFPFSLGSHKCPAFGGFGNRMVTMLVVSMGRALSPETGKPNFRDAKLDNEVEISLPTGRDEMEKWSWDMVRV
;
A
#
# COMPACT_ATOMS: atom_id res chain seq x y z
N MET A 1 10.57 15.96 52.78
CA MET A 1 10.09 16.47 51.46
C MET A 1 11.21 16.69 50.46
N LEU A 2 12.27 17.45 50.78
CA LEU A 2 13.37 17.73 49.83
C LEU A 2 14.07 16.46 49.30
N ILE A 3 14.35 15.48 50.18
CA ILE A 3 14.98 14.20 49.81
C ILE A 3 14.13 13.38 48.83
N ALA A 4 12.80 13.36 49.02
CA ALA A 4 11.87 12.65 48.13
C ALA A 4 11.79 13.29 46.73
N PHE A 5 11.86 14.62 46.67
CA PHE A 5 11.85 15.36 45.41
C PHE A 5 13.15 15.15 44.62
N VAL A 6 14.29 15.13 45.31
CA VAL A 6 15.59 14.81 44.72
C VAL A 6 15.63 13.37 44.20
N ALA A 7 15.11 12.40 44.96
CA ALA A 7 15.03 11.01 44.52
C ALA A 7 14.16 10.82 43.25
N LEU A 8 13.03 11.51 43.17
CA LEU A 8 12.14 11.48 42.00
C LEU A 8 12.82 12.08 40.76
N LEU A 9 13.57 13.18 40.92
CA LEU A 9 14.33 13.80 39.84
C LEU A 9 15.42 12.88 39.29
N PHE A 10 16.15 12.17 40.16
CA PHE A 10 17.15 11.19 39.74
C PHE A 10 16.53 9.99 39.01
N LEU A 11 15.36 9.51 39.44
CA LEU A 11 14.62 8.46 38.75
C LEU A 11 14.18 8.88 37.34
N LEU A 12 13.69 10.12 37.19
CA LEU A 12 13.30 10.66 35.88
C LEU A 12 14.50 10.85 34.95
N LEU A 13 15.64 11.32 35.48
CA LEU A 13 16.88 11.45 34.72
C LEU A 13 17.43 10.08 34.30
N ALA A 14 17.41 9.08 35.20
CA ALA A 14 17.82 7.72 34.90
C ALA A 14 16.91 7.07 33.84
N PHE A 15 15.60 7.29 33.93
CA PHE A 15 14.63 6.81 32.93
C PHE A 15 14.83 7.47 31.56
N GLY A 16 15.04 8.79 31.53
CA GLY A 16 15.36 9.53 30.31
C GLY A 16 16.66 9.05 29.67
N LEU A 17 17.71 8.85 30.47
CA LEU A 17 19.00 8.35 30.00
C LEU A 17 18.90 6.91 29.48
N HIS A 18 18.15 6.03 30.17
CA HIS A 18 17.89 4.66 29.70
C HIS A 18 17.14 4.64 28.36
N HIS A 19 16.14 5.51 28.20
CA HIS A 19 15.37 5.61 26.95
C HIS A 19 16.23 6.14 25.79
N ILE A 20 17.09 7.14 26.04
CA ILE A 20 18.03 7.66 25.04
C ILE A 20 19.05 6.58 24.64
N LEU A 21 19.65 5.89 25.62
CA LEU A 21 20.62 4.82 25.35
C LEU A 21 19.98 3.64 24.60
N SER A 22 18.76 3.24 24.96
CA SER A 22 17.99 2.20 24.27
C SER A 22 17.68 2.59 22.82
N HIS A 23 17.28 3.84 22.57
CA HIS A 23 17.04 4.35 21.22
C HIS A 23 18.33 4.41 20.38
N GLN A 24 19.44 4.89 20.94
CA GLN A 24 20.75 4.90 20.26
C GLN A 24 21.24 3.49 19.95
N THR A 25 21.02 2.54 20.85
CA THR A 25 21.37 1.12 20.63
C THR A 25 20.55 0.51 19.50
N ARG A 26 19.24 0.84 19.39
CA ARG A 26 18.39 0.40 18.27
C ARG A 26 18.82 1.00 16.94
N LEU A 27 19.15 2.29 16.90
CA LEU A 27 19.68 2.96 15.72
C LEU A 27 21.01 2.37 15.25
N LEU A 28 21.94 2.13 16.18
CA LEU A 28 23.21 1.46 15.88
C LEU A 28 23.00 0.05 15.34
N HIS A 29 22.06 -0.71 15.90
CA HIS A 29 21.71 -2.05 15.41
C HIS A 29 21.09 -1.98 14.00
N GLN A 30 20.24 -0.99 13.71
CA GLN A 30 19.69 -0.77 12.37
C GLN A 30 20.77 -0.40 11.36
N ILE A 31 21.66 0.54 11.69
CA ILE A 31 22.79 0.94 10.84
C ILE A 31 23.72 -0.25 10.59
N PHE A 32 24.02 -1.04 11.63
CA PHE A 32 24.87 -2.21 11.51
C PHE A 32 24.24 -3.29 10.62
N ASN A 33 22.95 -3.58 10.79
CA ASN A 33 22.23 -4.53 9.93
C ASN A 33 22.12 -4.05 8.48
N GLN A 34 21.92 -2.74 8.27
CA GLN A 34 21.87 -2.13 6.94
C GLN A 34 23.24 -2.17 6.25
N ASN A 35 24.32 -1.90 6.98
CA ASN A 35 25.69 -2.04 6.47
C ASN A 35 26.02 -3.49 6.14
N ILE A 36 25.69 -4.46 7.01
CA ILE A 36 25.87 -5.89 6.71
C ILE A 36 25.09 -6.30 5.46
N PHE A 37 23.86 -5.81 5.30
CA PHE A 37 23.04 -6.08 4.13
C PHE A 37 23.69 -5.52 2.86
N ILE A 38 24.16 -4.26 2.88
CA ILE A 38 24.84 -3.62 1.75
C ILE A 38 26.15 -4.34 1.42
N THR A 39 26.99 -4.65 2.42
CA THR A 39 28.25 -5.37 2.22
C THR A 39 28.02 -6.75 1.60
N ARG A 40 26.95 -7.46 1.98
CA ARG A 40 26.59 -8.75 1.36
C ARG A 40 26.07 -8.62 -0.07
N GLN A 41 25.40 -7.53 -0.40
CA GLN A 41 24.97 -7.24 -1.78
C GLN A 41 26.18 -6.89 -2.65
N ILE A 42 27.09 -6.06 -2.15
CA ILE A 42 28.34 -5.68 -2.85
C ILE A 42 29.24 -6.91 -3.04
N ALA A 43 29.42 -7.76 -2.03
CA ALA A 43 30.22 -8.98 -2.15
C ALA A 43 29.65 -9.99 -3.17
N ARG A 44 28.32 -9.99 -3.39
CA ARG A 44 27.66 -10.79 -4.44
C ARG A 44 27.79 -10.19 -5.84
N LEU A 45 27.97 -8.86 -5.93
CA LEU A 45 28.18 -8.13 -7.19
C LEU A 45 29.62 -8.25 -7.69
N ILE A 46 30.60 -8.35 -6.80
CA ILE A 46 32.02 -8.27 -7.19
C ILE A 46 32.64 -9.66 -7.47
N GLY A 47 32.11 -10.75 -6.89
CA GLY A 47 32.76 -12.06 -6.98
C GLY A 47 34.15 -12.08 -6.30
N PRO A 48 34.82 -13.24 -6.16
CA PRO A 48 36.15 -13.29 -5.57
C PRO A 48 37.20 -12.64 -6.52
N PRO A 49 38.21 -11.93 -5.99
CA PRO A 49 39.22 -11.28 -6.82
C PRO A 49 40.13 -12.31 -7.49
N ASP A 50 40.36 -12.13 -8.79
CA ASP A 50 41.30 -12.88 -9.61
C ASP A 50 42.73 -12.37 -9.39
N PRO A 51 43.69 -13.21 -8.94
CA PRO A 51 45.05 -12.78 -8.61
C PRO A 51 45.98 -12.48 -9.79
N GLU A 52 45.56 -12.59 -11.07
CA GLU A 52 46.48 -12.45 -12.22
C GLU A 52 46.20 -11.33 -13.25
N ALA A 53 45.37 -10.33 -12.96
CA ALA A 53 45.11 -9.25 -13.93
C ALA A 53 46.21 -8.15 -13.92
N LEU A 54 47.37 -8.45 -14.53
CA LEU A 54 48.40 -7.47 -14.88
C LEU A 54 47.97 -6.61 -16.08
N LEU A 55 48.20 -5.30 -15.95
CA LEU A 55 47.92 -4.23 -16.90
C LEU A 55 48.56 -4.42 -18.27
N THR A 56 47.76 -4.31 -19.34
CA THR A 56 48.18 -3.73 -20.63
C THR A 56 47.01 -3.04 -21.33
N ILE A 57 47.17 -1.76 -21.66
CA ILE A 57 46.28 -0.97 -22.53
C ILE A 57 46.69 -1.24 -23.99
N PRO A 58 45.74 -1.49 -24.91
CA PRO A 58 45.70 -0.63 -26.10
C PRO A 58 44.29 -0.27 -26.63
N ASP A 59 44.28 0.90 -27.24
CA ASP A 59 43.32 1.65 -28.05
C ASP A 59 41.99 1.04 -28.57
N SER A 60 40.99 1.93 -28.50
CA SER A 60 39.62 1.95 -29.06
C SER A 60 39.23 0.84 -30.06
N ILE A 61 38.28 0.01 -29.62
CA ILE A 61 37.45 -0.89 -30.44
C ILE A 61 35.99 -0.41 -30.32
N PRO A 62 35.16 -0.44 -31.39
CA PRO A 62 33.76 -0.05 -31.32
C PRO A 62 32.98 -0.96 -30.36
N ASP A 63 32.07 -0.34 -29.62
CA ASP A 63 31.48 -0.79 -28.36
C ASP A 63 30.57 -2.04 -28.48
N SER A 64 31.14 -3.23 -28.60
CA SER A 64 30.43 -4.52 -28.54
C SER A 64 30.15 -4.98 -27.09
N THR A 65 30.77 -4.31 -26.12
CA THR A 65 30.66 -4.59 -24.67
C THR A 65 29.41 -4.01 -24.03
N SER A 66 28.84 -2.92 -24.55
CA SER A 66 27.63 -2.31 -24.00
C SER A 66 26.37 -3.12 -24.35
N ALA A 67 26.28 -3.65 -25.56
CA ALA A 67 25.17 -4.52 -25.99
C ALA A 67 25.14 -5.86 -25.23
N SER A 68 26.30 -6.45 -24.93
CA SER A 68 26.38 -7.69 -24.14
C SER A 68 26.06 -7.46 -22.66
N LYS A 69 26.44 -6.30 -22.09
CA LYS A 69 26.05 -5.92 -20.73
C LYS A 69 24.54 -5.65 -20.60
N ALA A 70 23.96 -4.95 -21.57
CA ALA A 70 22.52 -4.69 -21.59
C ALA A 70 21.68 -5.97 -21.67
N SER A 71 22.11 -6.96 -22.47
CA SER A 71 21.41 -8.24 -22.57
C SER A 71 21.53 -9.09 -21.29
N VAL A 72 22.68 -9.04 -20.60
CA VAL A 72 22.85 -9.68 -19.28
C VAL A 72 21.98 -9.03 -18.21
N ALA A 73 21.94 -7.70 -18.14
CA ALA A 73 21.11 -6.97 -17.19
C ALA A 73 19.62 -7.31 -17.37
N GLN A 74 19.15 -7.33 -18.62
CA GLN A 74 17.78 -7.69 -18.95
C GLN A 74 17.45 -9.16 -18.60
N ALA A 75 18.39 -10.08 -18.79
CA ALA A 75 18.23 -11.48 -18.38
C ALA A 75 18.11 -11.62 -16.86
N LEU A 76 18.95 -10.92 -16.10
CA LEU A 76 18.88 -10.90 -14.64
C LEU A 76 17.57 -10.27 -14.14
N ALA A 77 17.11 -9.20 -14.79
CA ALA A 77 15.83 -8.56 -14.50
C ALA A 77 14.66 -9.52 -14.74
N SER A 78 14.68 -10.24 -15.86
CA SER A 78 13.70 -11.30 -16.14
C SER A 78 13.72 -12.38 -15.06
N GLN A 79 14.90 -12.79 -14.57
CA GLN A 79 14.99 -13.77 -13.50
C GLN A 79 14.40 -13.25 -12.17
N ARG A 80 14.65 -11.98 -11.81
CA ARG A 80 14.05 -11.35 -10.63
C ARG A 80 12.52 -11.31 -10.72
N VAL A 81 12.00 -10.94 -11.90
CA VAL A 81 10.55 -10.91 -12.18
C VAL A 81 9.95 -12.32 -12.08
N GLU A 82 10.53 -13.32 -12.72
CA GLU A 82 10.03 -14.70 -12.66
C GLU A 82 10.13 -15.29 -11.24
N TYR A 83 11.19 -14.97 -10.49
CA TYR A 83 11.27 -15.33 -9.07
C TYR A 83 10.11 -14.73 -8.28
N ALA A 84 9.87 -13.42 -8.38
CA ALA A 84 8.75 -12.77 -7.70
C ALA A 84 7.39 -13.40 -8.09
N ARG A 85 7.18 -13.65 -9.39
CA ARG A 85 5.97 -14.30 -9.91
C ARG A 85 5.78 -15.69 -9.30
N SER A 86 6.86 -16.47 -9.19
CA SER A 86 6.80 -17.81 -8.63
C SER A 86 6.32 -17.83 -7.18
N ILE A 87 6.70 -16.85 -6.37
CA ILE A 87 6.23 -16.68 -4.99
C ILE A 87 4.76 -16.28 -4.93
N ILE A 88 4.31 -15.42 -5.85
CA ILE A 88 2.93 -14.94 -5.90
C ILE A 88 1.96 -16.06 -6.26
N ASP A 89 2.29 -16.86 -7.28
CA ASP A 89 1.46 -17.93 -7.81
C ASP A 89 1.74 -19.32 -7.22
N PHE A 90 2.67 -19.40 -6.26
CA PHE A 90 3.10 -20.62 -5.56
C PHE A 90 3.87 -21.64 -6.39
N SER A 91 4.25 -21.34 -7.64
CA SER A 91 5.00 -22.27 -8.48
C SER A 91 6.41 -22.59 -7.94
N TYR A 92 6.97 -21.77 -7.03
CA TYR A 92 8.22 -22.09 -6.32
C TYR A 92 8.14 -23.39 -5.51
N ALA A 93 6.95 -23.78 -5.07
CA ALA A 93 6.69 -24.99 -4.28
C ALA A 93 6.38 -26.21 -5.15
N GLY A 94 6.45 -26.07 -6.47
CA GLY A 94 6.12 -27.11 -7.45
C GLY A 94 4.79 -26.88 -8.18
N PRO A 95 4.56 -27.57 -9.31
CA PRO A 95 3.47 -27.27 -10.24
C PRO A 95 2.07 -27.72 -9.78
N LYS A 96 1.96 -28.48 -8.68
CA LYS A 96 0.70 -29.11 -8.22
C LYS A 96 0.53 -29.02 -6.70
N LEU A 97 0.72 -27.84 -6.14
CA LEU A 97 0.41 -27.64 -4.73
C LEU A 97 -1.11 -27.57 -4.56
N GLU A 98 -1.69 -28.39 -3.68
CA GLU A 98 -3.13 -28.39 -3.42
C GLU A 98 -3.59 -27.04 -2.86
N LEU A 99 -4.88 -26.71 -3.04
CA LEU A 99 -5.39 -25.41 -2.59
C LEU A 99 -5.19 -25.21 -1.09
N GLU A 100 -5.48 -26.23 -0.27
CA GLU A 100 -5.31 -26.17 1.18
C GLU A 100 -3.86 -25.85 1.59
N ASP A 101 -2.88 -26.48 0.93
CA ASP A 101 -1.47 -26.20 1.19
C ASP A 101 -1.09 -24.78 0.80
N ARG A 102 -1.55 -24.28 -0.35
CA ARG A 102 -1.35 -22.86 -0.73
C ARG A 102 -1.93 -21.91 0.32
N LEU A 103 -3.13 -22.22 0.82
CA LEU A 103 -3.78 -21.44 1.86
C LEU A 103 -2.96 -21.48 3.16
N ARG A 104 -2.46 -22.65 3.55
CA ARG A 104 -1.61 -22.82 4.74
C ARG A 104 -0.31 -22.02 4.67
N LEU A 105 0.43 -22.09 3.55
CA LEU A 105 1.69 -21.34 3.38
C LEU A 105 1.48 -19.82 3.42
N ARG A 106 0.32 -19.35 2.99
CA ARG A 106 -0.07 -17.93 3.11
C ARG A 106 -0.53 -17.56 4.51
N ALA A 107 -1.38 -18.38 5.13
CA ALA A 107 -1.94 -18.13 6.46
C ALA A 107 -0.84 -18.02 7.51
N LEU A 108 0.14 -18.93 7.49
CA LEU A 108 1.28 -18.90 8.39
C LEU A 108 2.11 -17.61 8.25
N ALA A 109 2.31 -17.10 7.03
CA ALA A 109 3.02 -15.83 6.82
C ALA A 109 2.21 -14.60 7.29
N ASN A 110 0.91 -14.77 7.59
CA ASN A 110 0.00 -13.71 8.03
C ASN A 110 -0.57 -13.96 9.44
N SER A 111 0.00 -14.89 10.21
CA SER A 111 -0.49 -15.26 11.55
C SER A 111 -0.60 -14.07 12.50
N ARG A 112 0.35 -13.13 12.42
CA ARG A 112 0.30 -11.86 13.19
C ARG A 112 -0.99 -11.06 13.00
N LEU A 113 -1.65 -11.16 11.84
CA LEU A 113 -2.89 -10.45 11.57
C LEU A 113 -4.07 -11.09 12.31
N VAL A 114 -4.03 -12.41 12.54
CA VAL A 114 -5.00 -13.11 13.39
C VAL A 114 -4.85 -12.63 14.83
N ALA A 115 -3.62 -12.60 15.35
CA ALA A 115 -3.36 -12.16 16.71
C ALA A 115 -3.78 -10.69 16.94
N ALA A 116 -3.43 -9.81 15.99
CA ALA A 116 -3.72 -8.39 16.09
C ALA A 116 -5.19 -8.04 15.91
N PHE A 117 -5.90 -8.69 14.97
CA PHE A 117 -7.23 -8.24 14.54
C PHE A 117 -8.33 -9.28 14.72
N GLY A 118 -8.02 -10.52 15.10
CA GLY A 118 -8.99 -11.60 15.21
C GLY A 118 -9.60 -12.04 13.87
N ILE A 119 -9.03 -11.62 12.74
CA ILE A 119 -9.63 -11.85 11.42
C ILE A 119 -9.40 -13.28 10.92
N ASN A 120 -10.47 -13.92 10.46
CA ASN A 120 -10.43 -15.23 9.80
C ASN A 120 -10.86 -15.08 8.33
N THR A 121 -9.88 -14.90 7.44
CA THR A 121 -10.12 -14.61 6.02
C THR A 121 -9.36 -15.58 5.13
N SER A 122 -9.55 -15.44 3.82
CA SER A 122 -8.68 -16.07 2.83
C SER A 122 -7.19 -15.83 3.15
N LEU A 123 -6.78 -14.65 3.63
CA LEU A 123 -5.37 -14.34 3.88
C LEU A 123 -4.80 -15.02 5.13
N THR A 124 -5.64 -15.37 6.08
CA THR A 124 -5.23 -15.81 7.43
C THR A 124 -5.66 -17.23 7.77
N SER A 125 -6.41 -17.90 6.90
CA SER A 125 -6.93 -19.26 7.10
C SER A 125 -6.38 -20.25 6.09
N SER A 126 -6.11 -21.48 6.54
CA SER A 126 -5.86 -22.62 5.65
C SER A 126 -7.16 -23.27 5.13
N SER A 127 -8.32 -22.90 5.69
CA SER A 127 -9.60 -23.53 5.34
C SER A 127 -10.06 -23.16 3.94
N VAL A 128 -10.30 -24.19 3.12
CA VAL A 128 -10.87 -24.05 1.77
C VAL A 128 -12.28 -23.45 1.82
N THR A 129 -13.07 -23.76 2.85
CA THR A 129 -14.42 -23.20 3.04
C THR A 129 -14.35 -21.70 3.29
N VAL A 130 -13.56 -21.26 4.28
CA VAL A 130 -13.35 -19.84 4.59
C VAL A 130 -12.83 -19.09 3.36
N HIS A 131 -11.91 -19.70 2.60
CA HIS A 131 -11.40 -19.13 1.37
C HIS A 131 -12.50 -18.89 0.32
N LYS A 132 -13.35 -19.90 0.06
CA LYS A 132 -14.43 -19.83 -0.93
C LYS A 132 -15.49 -18.81 -0.53
N GLU A 133 -15.89 -18.79 0.74
CA GLU A 133 -16.86 -17.82 1.28
C GLU A 133 -16.33 -16.39 1.17
N PHE A 134 -15.11 -16.14 1.65
CA PHE A 134 -14.48 -14.82 1.53
C PHE A 134 -14.37 -14.37 0.07
N ARG A 135 -13.95 -15.27 -0.84
CA ARG A 135 -13.86 -14.98 -2.28
C ARG A 135 -15.23 -14.64 -2.87
N LYS A 136 -16.28 -15.36 -2.49
CA LYS A 136 -17.66 -15.12 -2.91
C LYS A 136 -18.12 -13.74 -2.45
N LEU A 137 -17.97 -13.44 -1.16
CA LEU A 137 -18.37 -12.15 -0.58
C LEU A 137 -17.60 -10.98 -1.18
N ALA A 138 -16.26 -11.06 -1.25
CA ALA A 138 -15.43 -10.01 -1.81
C ALA A 138 -15.64 -9.81 -3.32
N SER A 139 -15.98 -10.86 -4.07
CA SER A 139 -16.34 -10.70 -5.49
C SER A 139 -17.73 -10.12 -5.65
N ALA A 140 -18.69 -10.53 -4.81
CA ALA A 140 -20.05 -10.00 -4.82
C ALA A 140 -20.10 -8.53 -4.42
N SER A 141 -19.31 -8.08 -3.46
CA SER A 141 -19.25 -6.67 -3.06
C SER A 141 -18.76 -5.77 -4.20
N ILE A 142 -17.90 -6.29 -5.07
CA ILE A 142 -17.38 -5.58 -6.24
C ILE A 142 -18.33 -5.72 -7.43
N SER A 143 -18.87 -6.91 -7.72
CA SER A 143 -19.73 -7.13 -8.88
C SER A 143 -21.11 -6.51 -8.74
N LYS A 144 -21.68 -6.50 -7.52
CA LYS A 144 -22.94 -5.80 -7.22
C LYS A 144 -22.75 -4.30 -7.15
N SER A 145 -21.50 -3.83 -7.01
CA SER A 145 -21.19 -2.44 -7.30
C SER A 145 -21.32 -2.24 -8.82
N ASN A 146 -22.55 -1.99 -9.29
CA ASN A 146 -22.73 -1.02 -10.37
C ASN A 146 -22.35 0.33 -9.80
N ALA A 147 -21.06 0.47 -9.45
CA ALA A 147 -20.54 1.59 -8.68
C ALA A 147 -20.97 2.84 -9.43
N ASP A 148 -21.91 3.57 -8.83
CA ASP A 148 -22.33 4.86 -9.34
C ASP A 148 -21.14 5.79 -9.09
N TRP A 149 -20.22 5.83 -10.06
CA TRP A 149 -18.96 6.56 -9.94
C TRP A 149 -19.22 8.04 -9.72
N GLN A 150 -20.33 8.57 -10.25
CA GLN A 150 -20.80 9.92 -9.99
C GLN A 150 -21.19 10.10 -8.52
N LYS A 151 -21.99 9.19 -7.95
CA LYS A 151 -22.33 9.21 -6.51
C LYS A 151 -21.08 9.09 -5.63
N LEU A 152 -20.20 8.12 -5.90
CA LEU A 152 -18.97 7.93 -5.11
C LEU A 152 -18.03 9.13 -5.20
N TYR A 153 -17.93 9.76 -6.37
CA TYR A 153 -17.21 11.00 -6.55
C TYR A 153 -17.85 12.14 -5.74
N GLY A 154 -19.19 12.26 -5.74
CA GLY A 154 -19.92 13.21 -4.91
C GLY A 154 -19.62 13.03 -3.41
N VAL A 155 -19.70 11.79 -2.91
CA VAL A 155 -19.33 11.44 -1.53
C VAL A 155 -17.88 11.86 -1.21
N SER A 156 -16.97 11.62 -2.15
CA SER A 156 -15.55 11.96 -1.99
C SER A 156 -15.33 13.48 -1.92
N MET A 157 -15.98 14.25 -2.79
CA MET A 157 -15.89 15.71 -2.82
C MET A 157 -16.52 16.33 -1.58
N ASP A 158 -17.71 15.88 -1.17
CA ASP A 158 -18.36 16.33 0.07
C ASP A 158 -17.47 16.05 1.29
N PHE A 159 -16.84 14.88 1.34
CA PHE A 159 -15.93 14.51 2.41
C PHE A 159 -14.72 15.47 2.49
N LEU A 160 -14.07 15.71 1.36
CA LEU A 160 -12.86 16.54 1.29
C LEU A 160 -13.16 18.01 1.57
N GLN A 161 -14.28 18.54 1.06
CA GLN A 161 -14.71 19.91 1.34
C GLN A 161 -15.00 20.11 2.82
N HIS A 162 -15.66 19.15 3.47
CA HIS A 162 -15.89 19.22 4.92
C HIS A 162 -14.57 19.17 5.72
N GLU A 163 -13.57 18.37 5.30
CA GLU A 163 -12.27 18.38 5.98
C GLU A 163 -11.49 19.69 5.78
N LYS A 164 -11.67 20.36 4.63
CA LYS A 164 -11.06 21.66 4.31
C LYS A 164 -11.74 22.83 5.03
N ALA A 165 -13.07 22.84 5.11
CA ALA A 165 -13.88 23.96 5.61
C ALA A 165 -14.05 24.01 7.14
N ARG A 166 -13.36 23.16 7.90
CA ARG A 166 -13.45 23.17 9.38
C ARG A 166 -12.88 24.47 9.95
N ASP A 167 -13.70 25.22 10.68
CA ASP A 167 -13.38 26.54 11.25
C ASP A 167 -11.98 26.60 11.87
N GLY A 168 -11.21 27.61 11.48
CA GLY A 168 -9.86 27.87 11.96
C GLY A 168 -8.76 26.94 11.43
N ARG A 169 -9.07 25.90 10.63
CA ARG A 169 -8.04 25.07 10.00
C ARG A 169 -7.44 25.76 8.78
N THR A 170 -6.13 25.84 8.76
CA THR A 170 -5.33 26.25 7.59
C THR A 170 -4.64 25.06 6.92
N SER A 171 -4.81 23.85 7.45
CA SER A 171 -4.12 22.64 7.01
C SER A 171 -5.00 21.39 7.16
N VAL A 172 -4.86 20.44 6.24
CA VAL A 172 -5.47 19.11 6.29
C VAL A 172 -4.40 18.06 6.52
N ARG A 173 -4.52 17.20 7.55
CA ARG A 173 -3.59 16.08 7.75
C ARG A 173 -3.84 15.00 6.71
N LEU A 174 -2.88 14.79 5.80
CA LEU A 174 -3.07 14.00 4.60
C LEU A 174 -3.32 12.53 4.90
N ALA A 175 -2.44 11.84 5.66
CA ALA A 175 -2.61 10.42 5.94
C ALA A 175 -3.96 10.09 6.62
N GLY A 176 -4.29 10.81 7.70
CA GLY A 176 -5.57 10.64 8.39
C GLY A 176 -6.78 10.97 7.52
N CYS A 177 -6.71 12.03 6.71
CA CYS A 177 -7.79 12.39 5.79
C CYS A 177 -8.04 11.31 4.73
N VAL A 178 -6.98 10.79 4.10
CA VAL A 178 -7.10 9.78 3.05
C VAL A 178 -7.52 8.43 3.61
N ARG A 179 -7.02 8.03 4.79
CA ARG A 179 -7.48 6.82 5.50
C ARG A 179 -9.00 6.88 5.73
N CYS A 180 -9.50 7.97 6.31
CA CYS A 180 -10.94 8.16 6.54
C CYS A 180 -11.74 8.21 5.23
N LEU A 181 -11.28 8.96 4.22
CA LEU A 181 -11.95 9.06 2.91
C LEU A 181 -12.11 7.68 2.27
N CYS A 182 -11.03 6.90 2.19
CA CYS A 182 -11.07 5.56 1.59
C CYS A 182 -12.02 4.64 2.37
N PHE A 183 -12.00 4.72 3.71
CA PHE A 183 -12.89 3.93 4.56
C PHE A 183 -14.37 4.27 4.31
N VAL A 184 -14.73 5.55 4.27
CA VAL A 184 -16.10 6.00 3.97
C VAL A 184 -16.55 5.55 2.58
N VAL A 185 -15.72 5.74 1.55
CA VAL A 185 -16.08 5.35 0.18
C VAL A 185 -16.24 3.83 0.06
N VAL A 186 -15.43 3.04 0.76
CA VAL A 186 -15.60 1.58 0.83
C VAL A 186 -16.91 1.20 1.52
N LEU A 187 -17.28 1.83 2.64
CA LEU A 187 -18.57 1.59 3.31
C LEU A 187 -19.75 1.87 2.36
N VAL A 188 -19.73 3.01 1.67
CA VAL A 188 -20.81 3.37 0.74
C VAL A 188 -20.84 2.41 -0.46
N SER A 189 -19.69 2.13 -1.07
CA SER A 189 -19.60 1.34 -2.29
C SER A 189 -19.88 -0.15 -2.09
N GLN A 190 -19.47 -0.73 -0.95
CA GLN A 190 -19.42 -2.18 -0.78
C GLN A 190 -20.33 -2.70 0.33
N PHE A 191 -20.70 -1.83 1.28
CA PHE A 191 -21.64 -2.14 2.35
C PHE A 191 -22.98 -1.41 2.18
N GLY A 192 -23.13 -0.58 1.13
CA GLY A 192 -24.36 0.15 0.86
C GLY A 192 -24.69 1.22 1.92
N ALA A 193 -23.68 1.67 2.67
CA ALA A 193 -23.87 2.67 3.71
C ALA A 193 -24.40 3.99 3.13
N ASP A 194 -25.29 4.64 3.86
CA ASP A 194 -25.72 6.02 3.60
C ASP A 194 -24.63 6.98 4.09
N ASP A 195 -23.98 7.71 3.18
CA ASP A 195 -22.85 8.59 3.49
C ASP A 195 -23.22 9.69 4.48
N LYS A 196 -24.50 10.09 4.54
CA LYS A 196 -24.98 11.13 5.47
C LYS A 196 -25.14 10.60 6.90
N LYS A 197 -25.17 9.28 7.09
CA LYS A 197 -25.28 8.63 8.41
C LYS A 197 -23.96 8.11 8.96
N VAL A 198 -22.88 8.16 8.18
CA VAL A 198 -21.56 7.70 8.63
C VAL A 198 -20.97 8.69 9.65
N ASP A 199 -20.78 8.24 10.88
CA ASP A 199 -20.10 9.01 11.93
C ASP A 199 -18.59 9.13 11.61
N ARG A 200 -18.18 10.34 11.23
CA ARG A 200 -16.80 10.67 10.86
C ARG A 200 -15.83 10.60 12.03
N SER A 201 -16.28 10.91 13.24
CA SER A 201 -15.45 10.81 14.45
C SER A 201 -15.18 9.35 14.78
N LEU A 202 -16.19 8.50 14.64
CA LEU A 202 -16.06 7.05 14.80
C LEU A 202 -15.14 6.44 13.73
N VAL A 203 -15.33 6.79 12.44
CA VAL A 203 -14.43 6.37 11.35
C VAL A 203 -12.98 6.77 11.63
N LYS A 204 -12.75 7.97 12.15
CA LYS A 204 -11.40 8.42 12.49
C LYS A 204 -10.79 7.55 13.60
N ARG A 205 -11.53 7.25 14.67
CA ARG A 205 -11.02 6.38 15.75
C ARG A 205 -10.70 4.98 15.22
N ILE A 206 -11.60 4.38 14.45
CA ILE A 206 -11.42 3.05 13.86
C ILE A 206 -10.17 3.02 12.98
N THR A 207 -10.04 3.96 12.04
CA THR A 207 -8.91 3.97 11.11
C THR A 207 -7.57 4.30 11.78
N ASP A 208 -7.55 5.12 12.83
CA ASP A 208 -6.34 5.37 13.63
C ASP A 208 -5.94 4.11 14.42
N GLU A 209 -6.90 3.42 15.01
CA GLU A 209 -6.67 2.23 15.81
C GLU A 209 -6.21 1.03 14.96
N ILE A 210 -6.81 0.82 13.78
CA ILE A 210 -6.31 -0.19 12.83
C ILE A 210 -4.88 0.18 12.38
N ASN A 211 -4.60 1.47 12.18
CA ASN A 211 -3.25 1.92 11.82
C ASN A 211 -2.22 1.57 12.89
N ALA A 212 -2.53 1.88 14.15
CA ALA A 212 -1.70 1.59 15.31
C ALA A 212 -1.48 0.09 15.52
N GLN A 213 -2.52 -0.73 15.50
CA GLN A 213 -2.41 -2.18 15.65
C GLN A 213 -1.60 -2.83 14.53
N TRP A 214 -1.74 -2.33 13.31
CA TRP A 214 -0.96 -2.85 12.18
C TRP A 214 0.54 -2.56 12.36
N LEU A 215 0.91 -1.38 12.87
CA LEU A 215 2.30 -1.04 13.19
C LEU A 215 2.81 -1.93 14.32
N LYS A 216 2.06 -2.01 15.43
CA LYS A 216 2.42 -2.83 16.58
C LYS A 216 2.62 -4.30 16.20
N SER A 217 1.77 -4.86 15.36
CA SER A 217 1.89 -6.26 14.93
C SER A 217 3.11 -6.53 14.03
N LYS A 218 3.71 -5.51 13.41
CA LYS A 218 5.00 -5.69 12.72
C LYS A 218 6.17 -5.74 13.70
N GLU A 219 6.07 -5.07 14.84
CA GLU A 219 7.11 -5.02 15.86
C GLU A 219 7.04 -6.24 16.80
N ASP A 220 5.86 -6.49 17.33
CA ASP A 220 5.62 -7.48 18.39
C ASP A 220 5.10 -8.83 17.86
N GLY A 221 4.84 -8.94 16.54
CA GLY A 221 4.37 -10.17 15.91
C GLY A 221 3.06 -10.68 16.52
N GLU A 222 3.08 -11.94 16.96
CA GLU A 222 1.92 -12.63 17.56
C GLU A 222 1.68 -12.27 19.03
N ALA A 223 2.56 -11.49 19.67
CA ALA A 223 2.34 -11.02 21.04
C ALA A 223 1.26 -9.93 21.12
N VAL A 224 0.89 -9.32 19.98
CA VAL A 224 -0.21 -8.36 19.90
C VAL A 224 -1.54 -9.06 20.11
N LYS A 225 -2.40 -8.46 20.92
CA LYS A 225 -3.78 -8.88 21.13
C LYS A 225 -4.73 -7.91 20.44
N THR A 226 -5.91 -8.42 20.09
CA THR A 226 -7.04 -7.63 19.63
C THR A 226 -7.39 -6.51 20.60
N CYS A 227 -7.73 -5.33 20.08
CA CYS A 227 -8.14 -4.19 20.89
C CYS A 227 -9.66 -4.17 21.09
N ASP A 228 -10.10 -4.22 22.34
CA ASP A 228 -11.53 -4.20 22.68
C ASP A 228 -12.21 -2.91 22.21
N ASN A 229 -11.51 -1.77 22.27
CA ASN A 229 -12.04 -0.49 21.78
C ASN A 229 -12.29 -0.50 20.27
N LEU A 230 -11.43 -1.17 19.49
CA LEU A 230 -11.64 -1.32 18.04
C LEU A 230 -12.90 -2.14 17.76
N ASN A 231 -13.05 -3.27 18.45
CA ASN A 231 -14.22 -4.14 18.30
C ASN A 231 -15.51 -3.42 18.69
N TYR A 232 -15.47 -2.65 19.78
CA TYR A 232 -16.58 -1.82 20.23
C TYR A 232 -16.96 -0.74 19.20
N ASP A 233 -15.98 0.02 18.72
CA ASP A 233 -16.21 1.09 17.73
C ASP A 233 -16.74 0.51 16.40
N LEU A 234 -16.23 -0.65 15.96
CA LEU A 234 -16.76 -1.37 14.80
C LEU A 234 -18.21 -1.82 15.02
N GLY A 235 -18.52 -2.42 16.18
CA GLY A 235 -19.89 -2.81 16.53
C GLY A 235 -20.86 -1.64 16.51
N MET A 236 -20.46 -0.49 17.06
CA MET A 236 -21.23 0.75 16.97
C MET A 236 -21.45 1.21 15.52
N LEU A 237 -20.39 1.19 14.71
CA LEU A 237 -20.46 1.66 13.32
C LEU A 237 -21.43 0.79 12.51
N PHE A 238 -21.23 -0.52 12.51
CA PHE A 238 -22.04 -1.44 11.70
C PHE A 238 -23.47 -1.58 12.24
N GLY A 239 -23.67 -1.48 13.56
CA GLY A 239 -25.00 -1.42 14.17
C GLY A 239 -25.79 -0.18 13.75
N ASN A 240 -25.15 1.00 13.72
CA ASN A 240 -25.79 2.24 13.30
C ASN A 240 -26.15 2.27 11.81
N LEU A 241 -25.31 1.65 10.97
CA LEU A 241 -25.51 1.66 9.53
C LEU A 241 -26.55 0.63 9.06
N LYS A 242 -27.00 -0.29 9.92
CA LYS A 242 -27.89 -1.42 9.56
C LYS A 242 -27.41 -2.17 8.31
N THR A 243 -26.10 -2.27 8.16
CA THR A 243 -25.45 -2.83 6.97
C THR A 243 -25.52 -4.34 7.02
N SER A 244 -26.40 -4.93 6.21
CA SER A 244 -26.36 -6.36 5.92
C SER A 244 -25.24 -6.64 4.92
N VAL A 245 -24.28 -7.49 5.28
CA VAL A 245 -23.46 -8.14 4.24
C VAL A 245 -24.39 -9.13 3.54
N VAL A 246 -24.38 -9.13 2.20
CA VAL A 246 -25.33 -9.93 1.44
C VAL A 246 -25.07 -11.42 1.64
N GLY A 247 -25.72 -12.01 2.64
CA GLY A 247 -25.92 -13.44 2.79
C GLY A 247 -27.03 -13.93 1.87
N GLU A 248 -26.99 -15.21 1.50
CA GLU A 248 -28.01 -15.84 0.64
C GLU A 248 -29.41 -15.87 1.26
N ASN A 249 -29.53 -15.59 2.55
CA ASN A 249 -30.80 -15.56 3.26
C ASN A 249 -30.97 -14.20 3.92
N ASP A 250 -32.04 -13.51 3.55
CA ASP A 250 -32.45 -12.14 3.91
C ASP A 250 -32.81 -11.97 5.41
N THR A 251 -32.20 -12.75 6.30
CA THR A 251 -32.34 -12.62 7.74
C THR A 251 -31.17 -11.78 8.25
N GLY A 252 -31.44 -10.50 8.53
CA GLY A 252 -30.48 -9.52 9.06
C GLY A 252 -29.79 -10.02 10.32
N LYS A 253 -28.68 -10.75 10.14
CA LYS A 253 -27.76 -11.12 11.20
C LYS A 253 -26.79 -9.95 11.36
N ASP A 254 -26.66 -9.45 12.59
CA ASP A 254 -25.61 -8.49 12.93
C ASP A 254 -24.25 -9.07 12.52
N ILE A 255 -23.49 -8.29 11.77
CA ILE A 255 -22.14 -8.70 11.36
C ILE A 255 -21.22 -8.65 12.57
N ASP A 256 -20.49 -9.73 12.80
CA ASP A 256 -19.47 -9.76 13.83
C ASP A 256 -18.37 -8.73 13.51
N PRO A 257 -17.86 -7.95 14.49
CA PRO A 257 -16.82 -6.96 14.25
C PRO A 257 -15.58 -7.52 13.55
N SER A 258 -15.16 -8.75 13.86
CA SER A 258 -13.99 -9.38 13.22
C SER A 258 -14.27 -9.78 11.76
N GLU A 259 -15.52 -10.18 11.45
CA GLU A 259 -15.97 -10.47 10.09
C GLU A 259 -16.03 -9.18 9.26
N ALA A 260 -16.61 -8.12 9.82
CA ALA A 260 -16.67 -6.81 9.18
C ALA A 260 -15.26 -6.26 8.91
N LEU A 261 -14.38 -6.37 9.91
CA LEU A 261 -12.99 -5.98 9.83
C LEU A 261 -12.23 -6.79 8.77
N GLY A 262 -12.47 -8.11 8.70
CA GLY A 262 -11.88 -8.99 7.71
C GLY A 262 -12.27 -8.66 6.26
N LEU A 263 -13.46 -8.12 6.04
CA LEU A 263 -13.93 -7.67 4.72
C LEU A 263 -13.41 -6.28 4.36
N ILE A 264 -13.47 -5.32 5.29
CA ILE A 264 -13.12 -3.92 5.00
C ILE A 264 -11.60 -3.71 4.91
N MET A 265 -10.82 -4.39 5.77
CA MET A 265 -9.38 -4.15 5.88
C MET A 265 -8.63 -4.38 4.57
N PRO A 266 -8.82 -5.50 3.83
CA PRO A 266 -8.16 -5.70 2.54
C PRO A 266 -8.50 -4.65 1.49
N GLN A 267 -9.65 -3.97 1.61
CA GLN A 267 -10.14 -3.01 0.63
C GLN A 267 -9.62 -1.61 0.91
N TYR A 268 -9.68 -1.15 2.17
CA TYR A 268 -9.26 0.20 2.50
C TYR A 268 -7.74 0.31 2.74
N GLU A 269 -7.08 -0.67 3.38
CA GLU A 269 -5.63 -0.63 3.65
C GLU A 269 -4.80 -0.68 2.37
N THR A 270 -5.32 -1.35 1.34
CA THR A 270 -4.67 -1.42 0.03
C THR A 270 -4.88 -0.14 -0.78
N LEU A 271 -5.85 0.69 -0.42
CA LEU A 271 -6.29 1.84 -1.22
C LEU A 271 -5.68 3.16 -0.74
N TRP A 272 -5.68 3.43 0.56
CA TRP A 272 -5.36 4.78 1.06
C TRP A 272 -3.93 5.21 0.75
N ARG A 273 -2.94 4.31 0.81
CA ARG A 273 -1.53 4.62 0.52
C ARG A 273 -1.30 4.94 -0.94
N VAL A 274 -1.80 4.07 -1.84
CA VAL A 274 -1.65 4.30 -3.29
C VAL A 274 -2.35 5.59 -3.69
N VAL A 275 -3.54 5.89 -3.14
CA VAL A 275 -4.25 7.14 -3.40
C VAL A 275 -3.43 8.35 -2.94
N LEU A 276 -2.94 8.35 -1.69
CA LEU A 276 -2.17 9.47 -1.15
C LEU A 276 -0.89 9.72 -1.96
N LEU A 277 -0.09 8.66 -2.19
CA LEU A 277 1.19 8.79 -2.87
C LEU A 277 1.02 9.16 -4.36
N THR A 278 0.00 8.61 -5.02
CA THR A 278 -0.33 8.97 -6.40
C THR A 278 -0.82 10.42 -6.49
N TYR A 279 -1.67 10.87 -5.57
CA TYR A 279 -2.11 12.27 -5.49
C TYR A 279 -0.92 13.22 -5.31
N VAL A 280 -0.06 12.99 -4.32
CA VAL A 280 1.11 13.85 -4.07
C VAL A 280 2.03 13.87 -5.30
N THR A 281 2.26 12.71 -5.92
CA THR A 281 3.16 12.62 -7.07
C THR A 281 2.58 13.32 -8.29
N ALA A 282 1.34 12.99 -8.66
CA ALA A 282 0.73 13.46 -9.90
C ALA A 282 0.35 14.94 -9.85
N TYR A 283 -0.06 15.46 -8.69
CA TYR A 283 -0.53 16.86 -8.57
C TYR A 283 0.52 17.83 -8.04
N HIS A 284 1.51 17.38 -7.26
CA HIS A 284 2.39 18.32 -6.53
C HIS A 284 3.88 18.16 -6.79
N ARG A 285 4.33 16.99 -7.27
CA ARG A 285 5.76 16.74 -7.50
C ARG A 285 6.08 16.63 -8.98
N GLN A 286 5.56 15.61 -9.64
CA GLN A 286 5.79 15.37 -11.06
C GLN A 286 4.59 15.83 -11.88
N PHE A 287 4.19 17.08 -11.63
CA PHE A 287 2.98 17.67 -12.19
C PHE A 287 3.21 18.16 -13.62
N ASP A 288 2.92 17.29 -14.59
CA ASP A 288 2.63 17.73 -15.96
C ASP A 288 1.18 18.18 -16.05
N ARG A 289 0.96 19.49 -15.89
CA ARG A 289 -0.37 20.11 -15.90
C ARG A 289 -1.18 19.72 -17.13
N TRP A 290 -0.60 19.83 -18.33
CA TRP A 290 -1.36 19.64 -19.57
C TRP A 290 -1.79 18.18 -19.74
N SER A 291 -0.87 17.24 -19.53
CA SER A 291 -1.19 15.81 -19.63
C SER A 291 -2.16 15.37 -18.54
N LEU A 292 -2.02 15.90 -17.31
CA LEU A 292 -2.94 15.56 -16.22
C LEU A 292 -4.34 16.14 -16.46
N GLU A 293 -4.47 17.41 -16.82
CA GLU A 293 -5.75 18.06 -17.12
C GLU A 293 -6.52 17.29 -18.21
N LYS A 294 -5.84 16.90 -19.29
CA LYS A 294 -6.43 16.06 -20.34
C LYS A 294 -6.90 14.71 -19.79
N ARG A 295 -6.08 14.04 -18.98
CA ARG A 295 -6.34 12.70 -18.45
C ARG A 295 -7.50 12.65 -17.47
N VAL A 296 -7.71 13.73 -16.70
CA VAL A 296 -8.70 13.80 -15.63
C VAL A 296 -9.97 14.55 -16.02
N LYS A 297 -10.04 15.10 -17.24
CA LYS A 297 -11.13 15.95 -17.73
C LYS A 297 -12.51 15.33 -17.53
N ASP A 298 -12.70 14.09 -17.97
CA ASP A 298 -14.03 13.47 -18.06
C ASP A 298 -14.42 12.67 -16.80
N ILE A 299 -13.61 12.72 -15.75
CA ILE A 299 -13.92 12.05 -14.47
C ILE A 299 -14.97 12.88 -13.71
N PRO A 300 -16.01 12.25 -13.12
CA PRO A 300 -16.21 10.79 -12.98
C PRO A 300 -16.95 10.11 -14.13
N TYR A 301 -17.50 10.86 -15.09
CA TYR A 301 -18.43 10.36 -16.12
C TYR A 301 -17.87 9.29 -17.06
N CYS A 302 -16.56 9.29 -17.31
CA CYS A 302 -15.94 8.26 -18.14
C CYS A 302 -15.79 6.91 -17.42
N LEU A 303 -15.78 6.89 -16.08
CA LEU A 303 -15.48 5.68 -15.32
C LEU A 303 -16.60 4.64 -15.47
N GLY A 304 -16.21 3.40 -15.75
CA GLY A 304 -17.14 2.30 -16.05
C GLY A 304 -17.48 2.19 -17.54
N ASN A 305 -17.09 3.15 -18.37
CA ASN A 305 -17.23 3.07 -19.81
C ASN A 305 -15.90 2.68 -20.47
N ALA A 306 -15.80 1.44 -20.93
CA ALA A 306 -14.58 0.88 -21.54
C ALA A 306 -14.09 1.64 -22.79
N ALA A 307 -14.96 2.40 -23.46
CA ALA A 307 -14.60 3.19 -24.64
C ALA A 307 -13.85 4.49 -24.27
N THR A 308 -14.12 5.06 -23.09
CA THR A 308 -13.64 6.40 -22.71
C THR A 308 -12.74 6.41 -21.48
N GLU A 309 -12.77 5.38 -20.64
CA GLU A 309 -12.00 5.38 -19.38
C GLU A 309 -10.52 5.07 -19.54
N LYS A 310 -10.08 4.51 -20.67
CA LYS A 310 -8.71 3.99 -20.85
C LYS A 310 -7.63 5.01 -20.50
N GLU A 311 -7.78 6.24 -20.96
CA GLU A 311 -6.84 7.32 -20.66
C GLU A 311 -6.84 7.65 -19.16
N ALA A 312 -8.01 7.77 -18.55
CA ALA A 312 -8.16 8.06 -17.12
C ALA A 312 -7.56 6.97 -16.22
N LEU A 313 -7.64 5.69 -16.62
CA LEU A 313 -7.13 4.57 -15.83
C LEU A 313 -5.59 4.52 -15.78
N LYS A 314 -4.89 5.10 -16.77
CA LYS A 314 -3.42 5.18 -16.76
C LYS A 314 -2.90 5.86 -15.50
N LEU A 315 -3.65 6.83 -14.96
CA LEU A 315 -3.32 7.51 -13.70
C LEU A 315 -3.17 6.51 -12.54
N ALA A 316 -4.15 5.63 -12.36
CA ALA A 316 -4.10 4.59 -11.35
C ALA A 316 -3.07 3.50 -11.68
N MET A 317 -2.90 3.16 -12.94
CA MET A 317 -1.95 2.12 -13.34
C MET A 317 -0.51 2.52 -13.00
N GLU A 318 -0.14 3.77 -13.29
CA GLU A 318 1.18 4.29 -12.94
C GLU A 318 1.32 4.52 -11.43
N GLY A 319 0.25 4.98 -10.77
CA GLY A 319 0.19 5.06 -9.32
C GLY A 319 0.43 3.71 -8.65
N LEU A 320 -0.18 2.64 -9.13
CA LEU A 320 -0.03 1.27 -8.63
C LEU A 320 1.33 0.64 -8.98
N ARG A 321 1.96 1.06 -10.08
CA ARG A 321 3.33 0.67 -10.42
C ARG A 321 4.33 1.29 -9.44
N LEU A 322 4.28 2.61 -9.28
CA LEU A 322 5.19 3.28 -8.35
C LEU A 322 4.85 2.91 -6.90
N TYR A 323 3.58 2.87 -6.53
CA TYR A 323 3.14 2.72 -5.14
C TYR A 323 2.23 1.50 -4.98
N PRO A 324 2.76 0.27 -5.18
CA PRO A 324 1.95 -0.92 -5.07
C PRO A 324 1.35 -1.02 -3.67
N SER A 325 0.07 -1.36 -3.60
CA SER A 325 -0.66 -1.51 -2.34
C SER A 325 0.02 -2.48 -1.37
N ASN A 326 0.72 -3.49 -1.91
CA ASN A 326 1.57 -4.40 -1.14
C ASN A 326 2.99 -4.38 -1.73
N ASN A 327 3.93 -3.74 -1.02
CA ASN A 327 5.34 -3.69 -1.45
C ASN A 327 5.95 -5.09 -1.59
N SER A 328 5.56 -6.01 -0.68
CA SER A 328 6.01 -7.39 -0.71
C SER A 328 4.89 -8.38 -0.39
N ILE A 329 4.94 -9.55 -1.02
CA ILE A 329 4.03 -10.67 -0.79
C ILE A 329 4.82 -11.81 -0.16
N TYR A 330 4.42 -12.26 1.04
CA TYR A 330 5.13 -13.26 1.83
C TYR A 330 4.48 -14.64 1.76
N ARG A 331 5.30 -15.69 1.81
CA ARG A 331 4.92 -17.11 1.90
C ARG A 331 5.90 -17.87 2.79
N ILE A 332 5.45 -18.95 3.42
CA ILE A 332 6.35 -19.92 4.05
C ILE A 332 6.88 -20.89 2.99
N ARG A 333 8.17 -21.24 3.03
CA ARG A 333 8.80 -22.12 2.01
C ARG A 333 8.25 -23.55 2.04
N ALA A 334 8.17 -24.14 3.22
CA ALA A 334 7.68 -25.49 3.44
C ALA A 334 7.21 -25.65 4.89
N VAL A 335 6.31 -26.60 5.12
CA VAL A 335 5.88 -27.02 6.47
C VAL A 335 6.48 -28.40 6.76
N PRO A 336 7.00 -28.68 7.96
CA PRO A 336 7.23 -27.79 9.11
C PRO A 336 8.66 -27.22 9.06
N GLY A 337 8.87 -26.10 8.37
CA GLY A 337 10.18 -25.49 8.29
C GLY A 337 10.39 -24.40 9.37
N PRO A 338 11.52 -24.39 10.10
CA PRO A 338 11.93 -23.25 10.94
C PRO A 338 12.44 -22.06 10.10
N GLU A 339 12.27 -22.10 8.77
CA GLU A 339 12.83 -21.12 7.86
C GLU A 339 12.00 -19.83 7.84
N PRO A 340 12.66 -18.66 7.70
CA PRO A 340 11.97 -17.39 7.57
C PRO A 340 11.10 -17.36 6.31
N PRO A 341 10.01 -16.57 6.30
CA PRO A 341 9.19 -16.39 5.11
C PRO A 341 10.02 -15.92 3.91
N ILE A 342 9.72 -16.46 2.73
CA ILE A 342 10.20 -15.94 1.45
C ILE A 342 9.23 -14.85 0.95
N SER A 343 9.72 -13.95 0.10
CA SER A 343 8.89 -12.84 -0.38
C SER A 343 9.13 -12.46 -1.84
N ALA A 344 8.05 -12.08 -2.51
CA ALA A 344 8.09 -11.33 -3.77
C ALA A 344 8.13 -9.85 -3.45
N ASN A 345 9.22 -9.15 -3.77
CA ASN A 345 9.28 -7.70 -3.65
C ASN A 345 8.65 -7.05 -4.90
N VAL A 346 7.35 -6.80 -4.82
CA VAL A 346 6.53 -6.22 -5.89
C VAL A 346 7.06 -4.84 -6.27
N GLN A 347 7.37 -4.00 -5.26
CA GLN A 347 7.88 -2.66 -5.48
C GLN A 347 9.22 -2.66 -6.23
N ALA A 348 10.12 -3.57 -5.88
CA ALA A 348 11.40 -3.71 -6.58
C ALA A 348 11.18 -4.08 -8.05
N CYS A 349 10.28 -5.04 -8.35
CA CYS A 349 9.97 -5.39 -9.74
C CYS A 349 9.30 -4.24 -10.52
N HIS A 350 8.46 -3.44 -9.87
CA HIS A 350 7.73 -2.34 -10.52
C HIS A 350 8.60 -1.10 -10.75
N ARG A 351 9.73 -0.98 -10.04
CA ARG A 351 10.68 0.15 -10.10
C ARG A 351 12.07 -0.26 -10.60
N ASP A 352 12.20 -1.47 -11.15
CA ASP A 352 13.48 -2.00 -11.63
C ASP A 352 13.93 -1.27 -12.90
N PHE A 353 15.08 -0.58 -12.86
CA PHE A 353 15.62 0.16 -14.01
C PHE A 353 15.93 -0.74 -15.22
N ASP A 354 16.27 -2.02 -14.99
CA ASP A 354 16.53 -2.96 -16.08
C ASP A 354 15.24 -3.43 -16.78
N VAL A 355 14.08 -3.23 -16.14
CA VAL A 355 12.74 -3.52 -16.69
C VAL A 355 12.10 -2.25 -17.24
N TRP A 356 12.15 -1.17 -16.47
CA TRP A 356 11.40 0.06 -16.66
C TRP A 356 12.28 1.21 -17.15
N GLY A 357 13.52 0.98 -17.57
CA GLY A 357 14.38 2.00 -18.16
C GLY A 357 14.88 3.05 -17.16
N SER A 358 15.55 4.09 -17.67
CA SER A 358 16.10 5.17 -16.85
C SER A 358 15.03 5.99 -16.12
N ASP A 359 13.80 5.96 -16.62
CA ASP A 359 12.62 6.63 -16.09
C ASP A 359 11.81 5.77 -15.10
N ALA A 360 12.38 4.68 -14.58
CA ALA A 360 11.68 3.72 -13.71
C ALA A 360 11.05 4.33 -12.44
N LEU A 361 11.54 5.48 -11.97
CA LEU A 361 11.02 6.18 -10.79
C LEU A 361 10.16 7.41 -11.13
N GLU A 362 10.03 7.73 -12.42
CA GLU A 362 9.18 8.82 -12.89
C GLU A 362 7.74 8.36 -13.00
N PHE A 363 6.81 9.28 -12.79
CA PHE A 363 5.38 9.10 -12.94
C PHE A 363 5.00 9.38 -14.39
N ARG A 364 4.99 8.34 -15.21
CA ARG A 364 4.75 8.40 -16.66
C ARG A 364 3.58 7.54 -17.10
N PRO A 365 2.32 8.00 -16.93
CA PRO A 365 1.16 7.17 -17.24
C PRO A 365 1.03 6.78 -18.73
N GLU A 366 1.58 7.56 -19.67
CA GLU A 366 1.65 7.24 -21.10
C GLU A 366 2.47 5.98 -21.40
N ARG A 367 3.27 5.50 -20.45
CA ARG A 367 4.05 4.26 -20.59
C ARG A 367 3.15 3.03 -20.80
N PHE A 368 1.91 3.09 -20.34
CA PHE A 368 0.90 2.05 -20.55
C PHE A 368 0.27 2.06 -21.94
N ASP A 369 0.66 2.97 -22.83
CA ASP A 369 0.29 2.87 -24.25
C ASP A 369 1.02 1.73 -24.96
N ASN A 370 2.28 1.50 -24.60
CA ASN A 370 3.13 0.50 -25.24
C ASN A 370 4.10 -0.11 -24.23
N LEU A 371 3.69 -1.17 -23.55
CA LEU A 371 4.57 -1.93 -22.66
C LEU A 371 5.38 -2.96 -23.44
N THR A 372 6.64 -3.16 -23.05
CA THR A 372 7.41 -4.33 -23.50
C THR A 372 6.89 -5.61 -22.82
N PRO A 373 7.13 -6.80 -23.39
CA PRO A 373 6.72 -8.06 -22.77
C PRO A 373 7.25 -8.25 -21.34
N LEU A 374 8.46 -7.76 -21.05
CA LEU A 374 9.03 -7.84 -19.70
C LEU A 374 8.32 -6.89 -18.73
N GLN A 375 7.95 -5.68 -19.16
CA GLN A 375 7.18 -4.74 -18.33
C GLN A 375 5.78 -5.25 -18.04
N GLU A 376 5.10 -5.85 -19.03
CA GLU A 376 3.81 -6.52 -18.83
C GLU A 376 3.92 -7.64 -17.80
N LYS A 377 4.98 -8.46 -17.87
CA LYS A 377 5.24 -9.52 -16.90
C LYS A 377 5.57 -9.00 -15.50
N ALA A 378 6.25 -7.86 -15.40
CA ALA A 378 6.64 -7.23 -14.14
C ALA A 378 5.49 -6.47 -13.47
N TYR A 379 4.46 -6.09 -14.22
CA TYR A 379 3.32 -5.34 -13.71
C TYR A 379 2.21 -6.25 -13.16
N PHE A 380 2.21 -6.46 -11.85
CA PHE A 380 1.24 -7.31 -11.13
C PHE A 380 0.68 -6.67 -9.85
N PRO A 381 0.10 -5.45 -9.92
CA PRO A 381 -0.42 -4.75 -8.73
C PRO A 381 -1.58 -5.48 -8.04
N PHE A 382 -2.27 -6.37 -8.78
CA PHE A 382 -3.42 -7.13 -8.29
C PHE A 382 -3.11 -8.62 -8.07
N SER A 383 -1.85 -9.00 -7.84
CA SER A 383 -1.42 -10.40 -7.70
C SER A 383 -1.65 -11.23 -8.98
N LEU A 384 -1.39 -12.54 -8.93
CA LEU A 384 -1.42 -13.47 -10.08
C LEU A 384 -2.19 -14.77 -9.75
N GLY A 385 -2.48 -15.55 -10.80
CA GLY A 385 -3.05 -16.89 -10.69
C GLY A 385 -4.41 -16.97 -9.98
N SER A 386 -4.62 -18.03 -9.20
CA SER A 386 -5.84 -18.29 -8.42
C SER A 386 -6.04 -17.33 -7.23
N HIS A 387 -5.04 -16.49 -6.93
CA HIS A 387 -5.04 -15.55 -5.82
C HIS A 387 -5.02 -14.08 -6.31
N LYS A 388 -5.45 -13.83 -7.56
CA LYS A 388 -5.71 -12.47 -8.06
C LYS A 388 -6.72 -11.75 -7.18
N CYS A 389 -6.48 -10.46 -6.98
CA CYS A 389 -7.38 -9.56 -6.27
C CYS A 389 -8.77 -9.56 -6.95
N PRO A 390 -9.87 -9.67 -6.19
CA PRO A 390 -11.22 -9.52 -6.74
C PRO A 390 -11.43 -8.22 -7.54
N ALA A 391 -10.70 -7.15 -7.20
CA ALA A 391 -10.79 -5.84 -7.87
C ALA A 391 -10.01 -5.73 -9.20
N PHE A 392 -9.33 -6.79 -9.67
CA PHE A 392 -8.47 -6.72 -10.86
C PHE A 392 -9.22 -6.36 -12.16
N GLY A 393 -10.53 -6.65 -12.23
CA GLY A 393 -11.40 -6.39 -13.40
C GLY A 393 -11.69 -4.90 -13.67
N GLY A 394 -10.78 -4.01 -13.29
CA GLY A 394 -10.86 -2.56 -13.49
C GLY A 394 -11.45 -1.79 -12.31
N PHE A 395 -12.19 -2.42 -11.40
CA PHE A 395 -12.76 -1.74 -10.22
C PHE A 395 -11.67 -1.03 -9.39
N GLY A 396 -10.55 -1.71 -9.13
CA GLY A 396 -9.43 -1.14 -8.38
C GLY A 396 -8.84 0.11 -9.03
N ASN A 397 -8.60 0.07 -10.35
CA ASN A 397 -8.08 1.21 -11.10
C ASN A 397 -9.06 2.39 -11.08
N ARG A 398 -10.36 2.14 -11.30
CA ARG A 398 -11.39 3.18 -11.27
C ARG A 398 -11.48 3.84 -9.89
N MET A 399 -11.43 3.05 -8.82
CA MET A 399 -11.46 3.55 -7.44
C MET A 399 -10.25 4.44 -7.12
N VAL A 400 -9.04 3.99 -7.47
CA VAL A 400 -7.82 4.78 -7.28
C VAL A 400 -7.89 6.07 -8.10
N THR A 401 -8.22 5.98 -9.39
CA THR A 401 -8.35 7.15 -10.28
C THR A 401 -9.36 8.16 -9.73
N MET A 402 -10.55 7.72 -9.34
CA MET A 402 -11.59 8.60 -8.78
C MET A 402 -11.11 9.31 -7.52
N LEU A 403 -10.55 8.58 -6.54
CA LEU A 403 -10.10 9.15 -5.27
C LEU A 403 -8.94 10.14 -5.45
N VAL A 404 -7.95 9.79 -6.29
CA VAL A 404 -6.82 10.67 -6.60
C VAL A 404 -7.31 11.97 -7.23
N VAL A 405 -8.27 11.91 -8.16
CA VAL A 405 -8.82 13.10 -8.83
C VAL A 405 -9.71 13.92 -7.91
N SER A 406 -10.50 13.28 -7.04
CA SER A 406 -11.24 14.00 -5.98
C SER A 406 -10.29 14.79 -5.08
N MET A 407 -9.18 14.18 -4.65
CA MET A 407 -8.14 14.89 -3.89
C MET A 407 -7.50 16.01 -4.69
N GLY A 408 -7.12 15.75 -5.95
CA GLY A 408 -6.54 16.73 -6.85
C GLY A 408 -7.40 17.98 -7.07
N ARG A 409 -8.72 17.81 -7.14
CA ARG A 409 -9.68 18.90 -7.32
C ARG A 409 -9.99 19.64 -6.01
N ALA A 410 -10.16 18.93 -4.89
CA ALA A 410 -10.50 19.55 -3.60
C ALA A 410 -9.28 20.22 -2.91
N LEU A 411 -8.12 19.56 -3.01
CA LEU A 411 -6.84 19.96 -2.44
C LEU A 411 -5.86 20.32 -3.58
N SER A 412 -6.30 21.24 -4.44
CA SER A 412 -5.61 21.63 -5.67
C SER A 412 -4.29 22.37 -5.40
N PRO A 413 -3.25 22.17 -6.24
CA PRO A 413 -2.01 22.96 -6.23
C PRO A 413 -2.23 24.48 -6.30
N GLU A 414 -3.37 24.93 -6.84
CA GLU A 414 -3.71 26.35 -6.95
C GLU A 414 -4.15 26.97 -5.62
N THR A 415 -4.56 26.15 -4.65
CA THR A 415 -5.13 26.62 -3.37
C THR A 415 -4.29 26.23 -2.15
N GLY A 416 -3.25 25.41 -2.35
CA GLY A 416 -2.43 24.87 -1.27
C GLY A 416 -1.43 23.85 -1.75
N LYS A 417 -0.51 23.45 -0.86
CA LYS A 417 0.57 22.52 -1.16
C LYS A 417 0.82 21.53 -0.02
N PRO A 418 1.35 20.33 -0.30
CA PRO A 418 1.85 19.42 0.73
C PRO A 418 2.97 20.07 1.55
N ASN A 419 3.00 19.72 2.82
CA ASN A 419 4.06 19.98 3.78
C ASN A 419 4.42 18.63 4.40
N PHE A 420 5.60 18.12 4.06
CA PHE A 420 6.06 16.80 4.48
C PHE A 420 6.67 16.83 5.88
N ARG A 421 6.95 18.04 6.41
CA ARG A 421 7.77 18.26 7.62
C ARG A 421 9.13 17.58 7.52
N ASP A 422 9.68 17.61 6.31
CA ASP A 422 10.98 17.04 5.96
C ASP A 422 11.59 17.94 4.87
N ALA A 423 12.65 18.67 5.25
CA ALA A 423 13.25 19.67 4.37
C ALA A 423 13.77 19.09 3.05
N LYS A 424 14.11 17.81 2.98
CA LYS A 424 14.54 17.19 1.72
C LYS A 424 13.34 16.94 0.83
N LEU A 425 12.29 16.31 1.37
CA LEU A 425 11.07 16.04 0.60
C LEU A 425 10.35 17.33 0.18
N ASP A 426 10.40 18.37 1.01
CA ASP A 426 9.76 19.67 0.74
C ASP A 426 10.47 20.47 -0.36
N ASN A 427 11.79 20.28 -0.56
CA ASN A 427 12.60 21.07 -1.49
C ASN A 427 13.02 20.30 -2.76
N GLU A 428 13.16 18.98 -2.69
CA GLU A 428 13.70 18.18 -3.79
C GLU A 428 12.61 17.28 -4.37
N VAL A 429 12.12 17.60 -5.57
CA VAL A 429 11.01 16.90 -6.24
C VAL A 429 11.38 15.50 -6.73
N GLU A 430 12.68 15.26 -6.99
CA GLU A 430 13.20 14.01 -7.54
C GLU A 430 13.37 12.89 -6.50
N ILE A 431 13.45 13.24 -5.21
CA ILE A 431 13.58 12.24 -4.14
C ILE A 431 12.38 11.30 -4.16
N SER A 432 12.58 9.99 -4.14
CA SER A 432 11.46 9.05 -4.03
C SER A 432 10.64 9.28 -2.77
N LEU A 433 9.31 9.30 -2.89
CA LEU A 433 8.44 9.39 -1.71
C LEU A 433 8.61 8.14 -0.83
N PRO A 434 8.63 8.31 0.51
CA PRO A 434 8.53 7.18 1.42
C PRO A 434 7.22 6.42 1.21
N THR A 435 7.20 5.13 1.51
CA THR A 435 6.02 4.26 1.26
C THR A 435 5.56 3.49 2.50
N GLY A 436 6.27 3.65 3.62
CA GLY A 436 5.89 3.23 4.95
C GLY A 436 4.69 4.03 5.47
N ARG A 437 3.89 3.38 6.32
CA ARG A 437 2.61 3.92 6.80
C ARG A 437 2.83 5.08 7.77
N ASP A 438 3.81 4.92 8.65
CA ASP A 438 4.26 5.87 9.67
C ASP A 438 5.01 7.08 9.08
N GLU A 439 5.66 6.91 7.93
CA GLU A 439 6.46 7.96 7.27
C GLU A 439 5.59 9.13 6.77
N MET A 440 4.29 8.91 6.55
CA MET A 440 3.35 9.90 6.01
C MET A 440 2.46 10.57 7.07
N GLU A 441 2.51 10.14 8.34
CA GLU A 441 1.58 10.61 9.38
C GLU A 441 1.73 12.11 9.72
N LYS A 442 2.92 12.66 9.45
CA LYS A 442 3.23 14.08 9.67
C LYS A 442 2.81 14.98 8.51
N TRP A 443 2.44 14.41 7.37
CA TRP A 443 2.16 15.16 6.16
C TRP A 443 0.86 15.95 6.30
N SER A 444 0.90 17.22 5.93
CA SER A 444 -0.29 18.05 5.77
C SER A 444 -0.37 18.62 4.37
N TRP A 445 -1.56 19.06 3.99
CA TRP A 445 -1.77 19.97 2.88
C TRP A 445 -2.15 21.31 3.48
N ASP A 446 -1.32 22.32 3.24
CA ASP A 446 -1.44 23.64 3.83
C ASP A 446 -2.02 24.60 2.78
N MET A 447 -3.08 25.31 3.17
CA MET A 447 -3.67 26.34 2.31
C MET A 447 -2.67 27.46 2.09
N VAL A 448 -2.54 27.88 0.83
CA VAL A 448 -1.84 29.13 0.52
C VAL A 448 -2.74 30.25 1.00
N ARG A 449 -2.28 31.03 1.99
CA ARG A 449 -2.96 32.27 2.35
C ARG A 449 -2.85 33.20 1.14
N VAL A 450 -3.99 33.52 0.53
CA VAL A 450 -4.10 34.61 -0.45
C VAL A 450 -3.99 35.93 0.29
#